data_AF-A0A4V1XJM0-F1
#
_entry.id   AF-A0A4V1XJM0-F1
#
_cell.length_a   1.000
_cell.length_b   1.000
_cell.length_c   1.000
_cell.angle_alpha   90.00
_cell.angle_beta   90.00
_cell.angle_gamma   90.00
#
_symmetry.space_group_name_H-M   'P 1'
#
loop_
_entity.id
_entity.type
_entity.pdbx_description
1 polymer ?
#
loop_
_entity_poly.entity_id
_entity_poly.type
_entity_poly.pdbx_seq_one_letter_code
_entity_poly.pdbx_strand_id
1 'polypeptide(L)'
;MSGQEPTHEAGKNHYPSSTANTSRSPQNSNSPTTTRSSSSTASHTSPPGLSEEELGRLPPIFRRKTHQQCLEMEANRFVAPDVGRGRMAMKALRDDLFGAIFQFLFLIGYLIGSVMIAGFVLGTLAFFIGLPLYLAYRHRVLVSRRSKCSVSSGTPRKPRNEPELLFFMFVMGSGGHTSEMLSMIESSIDTEIGMFRRYIVNEEDIMTRERIIALEDRIGRRFARINANPGVFDIMEIKRARMVHQSWLSTPISAAKSIWSILQAIFAMDGIAMDAGTDPDWRFPGAVATNGPGTGFLFLAVIHFLKMVRFLPEGRLNTMFVESFARVRSLSFTGKLIHWTNVADLFVVQHEELAHRYGKIFCRDLVATPAAPPVPFLDEE
;
A
#
# COMPACT_ATOMS: atom_id res chain seq x y z
N MET A 1 -36.58 -49.24 -15.73
CA MET A 1 -35.72 -50.12 -14.93
C MET A 1 -34.32 -49.56 -14.96
N SER A 2 -33.76 -49.30 -13.78
CA SER A 2 -32.32 -49.23 -13.43
C SER A 2 -31.39 -48.43 -14.36
N GLY A 3 -30.82 -47.27 -14.01
CA GLY A 3 -30.24 -46.87 -12.72
C GLY A 3 -28.75 -47.19 -12.73
N GLN A 4 -27.89 -46.17 -12.94
CA GLN A 4 -26.50 -46.15 -12.47
C GLN A 4 -25.85 -44.76 -12.66
N GLU A 5 -25.46 -44.15 -11.54
CA GLU A 5 -24.53 -43.02 -11.42
C GLU A 5 -23.11 -43.39 -11.87
N PRO A 6 -22.27 -42.39 -12.15
CA PRO A 6 -20.92 -42.42 -11.62
C PRO A 6 -20.57 -41.15 -10.82
N THR A 7 -19.94 -41.44 -9.69
CA THR A 7 -19.33 -40.58 -8.68
C THR A 7 -18.18 -39.73 -9.24
N HIS A 8 -18.18 -38.43 -8.92
CA HIS A 8 -17.03 -37.53 -9.10
C HIS A 8 -16.09 -37.61 -7.88
N GLU A 9 -14.86 -38.08 -8.09
CA GLU A 9 -13.75 -37.93 -7.15
C GLU A 9 -13.16 -36.52 -7.24
N ALA A 10 -13.14 -35.82 -6.10
CA ALA A 10 -12.50 -34.51 -5.93
C ALA A 10 -11.07 -34.70 -5.40
N GLY A 11 -10.06 -34.45 -6.23
CA GLY A 11 -8.67 -34.37 -5.83
C GLY A 11 -8.36 -33.06 -5.11
N LYS A 12 -8.19 -33.11 -3.78
CA LYS A 12 -7.58 -32.04 -2.98
C LYS A 12 -6.13 -32.42 -2.68
N ASN A 13 -5.18 -31.66 -3.23
CA ASN A 13 -3.77 -31.75 -2.84
C ASN A 13 -3.51 -30.89 -1.58
N HIS A 14 -3.24 -31.55 -0.45
CA HIS A 14 -2.70 -30.97 0.77
C HIS A 14 -1.20 -31.31 0.86
N TYR A 15 -0.34 -30.29 1.03
CA TYR A 15 1.05 -30.48 1.47
C TYR A 15 1.12 -30.47 3.01
N PRO A 16 1.97 -31.30 3.64
CA PRO A 16 2.07 -31.45 5.09
C PRO A 16 3.14 -30.55 5.72
N SER A 17 2.84 -30.02 6.91
CA SER A 17 3.82 -29.42 7.83
C SER A 17 4.41 -30.50 8.73
N SER A 18 5.74 -30.63 8.68
CA SER A 18 6.53 -31.58 9.47
C SER A 18 6.76 -31.06 10.90
N THR A 19 6.36 -31.86 11.88
CA THR A 19 6.79 -31.81 13.29
C THR A 19 7.47 -33.12 13.66
N ALA A 20 8.67 -33.04 14.23
CA ALA A 20 9.34 -34.09 15.01
C ALA A 20 10.50 -33.42 15.78
N ASN A 21 10.46 -33.35 17.12
CA ASN A 21 11.03 -34.32 18.08
C ASN A 21 12.58 -34.27 18.12
N THR A 22 13.33 -34.31 19.22
CA THR A 22 13.10 -34.70 20.62
C THR A 22 14.40 -34.47 21.43
N SER A 23 14.23 -34.16 22.72
CA SER A 23 14.98 -34.60 23.93
C SER A 23 16.47 -35.02 23.88
N ARG A 24 17.30 -34.52 24.83
CA ARG A 24 17.81 -35.23 26.04
C ARG A 24 19.09 -34.59 26.60
N SER A 25 19.07 -34.32 27.90
CA SER A 25 20.23 -34.19 28.81
C SER A 25 21.03 -35.51 28.89
N PRO A 26 22.28 -35.55 29.40
CA PRO A 26 22.52 -35.53 30.86
C PRO A 26 23.86 -34.95 31.39
N GLN A 27 23.83 -34.57 32.68
CA GLN A 27 24.81 -34.75 33.77
C GLN A 27 26.30 -34.31 33.70
N ASN A 28 26.61 -33.38 34.64
CA ASN A 28 27.63 -33.39 35.70
C ASN A 28 29.13 -33.59 35.40
N SER A 29 29.94 -32.58 35.78
CA SER A 29 30.76 -32.51 37.02
C SER A 29 32.13 -31.82 36.84
N ASN A 30 32.57 -31.16 37.91
CA ASN A 30 33.92 -30.67 38.23
C ASN A 30 34.26 -29.19 37.97
N SER A 31 33.94 -28.40 39.00
CA SER A 31 34.72 -27.31 39.64
C SER A 31 36.25 -27.61 39.75
N PRO A 32 37.17 -26.64 39.97
CA PRO A 32 37.01 -25.62 41.03
C PRO A 32 37.68 -24.23 40.89
N THR A 33 37.28 -23.36 41.83
CA THR A 33 38.01 -22.21 42.44
C THR A 33 38.21 -20.96 41.53
N THR A 34 37.94 -19.72 41.93
CA THR A 34 38.09 -19.11 43.28
C THR A 34 37.31 -17.79 43.37
N THR A 35 36.68 -17.56 44.54
CA THR A 35 36.38 -16.27 45.24
C THR A 35 35.50 -15.21 44.53
N ARG A 36 34.21 -15.02 44.90
CA ARG A 36 33.63 -14.36 46.13
C ARG A 36 34.33 -13.02 46.48
N SER A 37 33.66 -11.93 46.85
CA SER A 37 32.25 -11.67 47.18
C SER A 37 32.02 -10.17 47.34
N SER A 38 30.78 -9.79 47.11
CA SER A 38 30.09 -8.54 47.42
C SER A 38 30.03 -8.20 48.93
N SER A 39 29.84 -6.90 49.20
CA SER A 39 28.96 -6.24 50.22
C SER A 39 28.56 -7.05 51.47
N SER A 40 28.50 -6.55 52.71
CA SER A 40 28.30 -5.20 53.25
C SER A 40 28.18 -5.30 54.79
N THR A 41 28.23 -4.15 55.46
CA THR A 41 27.54 -3.81 56.72
C THR A 41 28.14 -4.25 58.06
N ALA A 42 28.29 -3.27 58.98
CA ALA A 42 28.02 -3.29 60.43
C ALA A 42 29.00 -2.32 61.14
N SER A 43 28.56 -1.12 61.52
CA SER A 43 28.05 -0.79 62.86
C SER A 43 29.10 -0.98 63.98
N HIS A 44 29.65 0.14 64.42
CA HIS A 44 30.51 0.26 65.60
C HIS A 44 29.67 0.36 66.88
N THR A 45 29.88 -0.56 67.82
CA THR A 45 29.86 -0.25 69.25
C THR A 45 30.72 -1.25 70.02
N SER A 46 31.34 -0.73 71.08
CA SER A 46 32.55 -1.16 71.82
C SER A 46 32.53 -2.53 72.50
N PRO A 47 33.73 -3.02 72.90
CA PRO A 47 33.89 -3.71 74.19
C PRO A 47 35.21 -3.30 74.90
N PRO A 48 35.59 -3.90 76.04
CA PRO A 48 35.03 -3.66 77.37
C PRO A 48 36.10 -3.12 78.36
N GLY A 49 35.66 -2.44 79.41
CA GLY A 49 36.43 -2.28 80.64
C GLY A 49 35.82 -3.17 81.71
N LEU A 50 36.63 -4.05 82.32
CA LEU A 50 36.28 -4.73 83.56
C LEU A 50 36.49 -3.79 84.75
N SER A 51 35.53 -3.75 85.65
CA SER A 51 35.75 -3.32 87.03
C SER A 51 34.72 -4.01 87.92
N GLU A 52 35.17 -4.69 88.96
CA GLU A 52 34.44 -4.76 90.23
C GLU A 52 35.48 -4.70 91.34
N GLU A 53 35.48 -3.57 92.01
CA GLU A 53 35.72 -3.36 93.45
C GLU A 53 35.95 -1.85 93.57
N GLU A 54 34.82 -1.15 93.63
CA GLU A 54 34.37 -0.57 94.89
C GLU A 54 35.30 0.56 95.34
N LEU A 55 34.90 1.78 95.06
CA LEU A 55 34.11 2.53 96.03
C LEU A 55 34.97 2.87 97.25
N GLY A 56 35.74 3.95 97.12
CA GLY A 56 36.67 4.34 98.17
C GLY A 56 36.75 5.83 98.38
N ARG A 57 35.59 6.48 98.59
CA ARG A 57 35.42 7.68 99.42
C ARG A 57 36.50 8.79 99.37
N LEU A 58 35.98 9.99 99.11
CA LEU A 58 36.39 11.30 99.61
C LEU A 58 37.43 12.13 98.82
N PRO A 59 37.26 13.47 98.82
CA PRO A 59 38.10 14.42 98.10
C PRO A 59 39.22 14.99 99.03
N PRO A 60 39.83 16.13 98.65
CA PRO A 60 41.20 16.26 98.21
C PRO A 60 42.18 16.60 99.35
N ILE A 61 43.49 16.60 99.06
CA ILE A 61 44.48 17.65 99.41
C ILE A 61 45.88 17.12 99.05
N PHE A 62 46.53 17.80 98.08
CA PHE A 62 47.97 18.09 97.93
C PHE A 62 49.01 17.02 98.35
N ARG A 63 50.08 16.67 97.63
CA ARG A 63 50.83 17.18 96.46
C ARG A 63 52.11 16.28 96.43
N ARG A 64 52.66 15.78 95.33
CA ARG A 64 53.71 16.44 94.53
C ARG A 64 54.30 15.46 93.49
N LYS A 65 54.45 15.97 92.26
CA LYS A 65 55.63 15.97 91.34
C LYS A 65 56.24 14.61 90.93
N THR A 66 56.64 14.32 89.69
CA THR A 66 56.86 15.06 88.43
C THR A 66 57.27 13.99 87.40
N HIS A 67 56.57 13.83 86.26
CA HIS A 67 57.09 13.02 85.14
C HIS A 67 56.45 13.34 83.77
N GLN A 68 56.10 14.62 83.54
CA GLN A 68 55.33 15.03 82.35
C GLN A 68 56.12 15.85 81.33
N GLN A 69 57.41 16.12 81.58
CA GLN A 69 58.22 17.00 80.71
C GLN A 69 59.07 16.28 79.65
N CYS A 70 59.13 14.94 79.63
CA CYS A 70 59.86 14.20 78.58
C CYS A 70 59.01 13.72 77.41
N LEU A 71 57.67 13.81 77.47
CA LEU A 71 56.79 13.33 76.40
C LEU A 71 56.33 14.44 75.43
N GLU A 72 56.60 15.71 75.72
CA GLU A 72 56.16 16.84 74.87
C GLU A 72 57.16 17.24 73.78
N MET A 73 58.39 16.72 73.77
CA MET A 73 59.40 17.12 72.77
C MET A 73 59.39 16.29 71.47
N GLU A 74 58.73 15.14 71.41
CA GLU A 74 58.58 14.37 70.15
C GLU A 74 57.24 14.58 69.42
N ALA A 75 56.23 15.13 70.09
CA ALA A 75 54.92 15.38 69.47
C ALA A 75 54.88 16.62 68.55
N ASN A 76 55.83 17.55 68.69
CA ASN A 76 55.79 18.85 68.01
C ASN A 76 56.56 18.93 66.67
N ARG A 77 56.99 17.79 66.11
CA ARG A 77 57.75 17.80 64.83
C ARG A 77 57.08 17.12 63.64
N PHE A 78 55.82 16.70 63.77
CA PHE A 78 55.02 16.22 62.63
C PHE A 78 53.72 17.02 62.52
N VAL A 79 53.80 18.21 61.92
CA VAL A 79 52.64 18.82 61.29
C VAL A 79 52.41 18.03 60.00
N ALA A 80 51.46 17.09 60.02
CA ALA A 80 50.96 16.50 58.79
C ALA A 80 50.35 17.63 57.93
N PRO A 81 50.67 17.75 56.64
CA PRO A 81 50.04 18.76 55.80
C PRO A 81 48.52 18.58 55.83
N ASP A 82 47.76 19.67 55.86
CA ASP A 82 46.30 19.70 55.97
C ASP A 82 45.62 19.01 54.76
N VAL A 83 45.49 17.68 54.84
CA VAL A 83 44.87 16.84 53.80
C VAL A 83 43.37 17.11 53.67
N GLY A 84 42.72 17.67 54.69
CA GLY A 84 41.27 17.91 54.72
C GLY A 84 40.84 19.07 53.82
N ARG A 85 41.57 20.19 53.84
CA ARG A 85 41.29 21.37 53.02
C ARG A 85 41.55 21.13 51.53
N GLY A 86 42.62 20.39 51.20
CA GLY A 86 42.90 19.95 49.82
C GLY A 86 41.86 18.94 49.29
N ARG A 87 41.35 18.05 50.14
CA ARG A 87 40.34 17.05 49.76
C ARG A 87 38.96 17.67 49.52
N MET A 88 38.57 18.71 50.27
CA MET A 88 37.33 19.47 50.02
C MET A 88 37.44 20.34 48.76
N ALA A 89 38.57 21.01 48.53
CA ALA A 89 38.81 21.79 47.33
C ALA A 89 38.85 20.92 46.05
N MET A 90 39.50 19.76 46.12
CA MET A 90 39.52 18.78 45.01
C MET A 90 38.13 18.19 44.73
N LYS A 91 37.29 18.00 45.76
CA LYS A 91 35.92 17.52 45.58
C LYS A 91 35.03 18.58 44.94
N ALA A 92 35.11 19.82 45.40
CA ALA A 92 34.39 20.95 44.79
C ALA A 92 34.81 21.19 43.34
N LEU A 93 36.13 21.20 43.07
CA LEU A 93 36.66 21.34 41.70
C LEU A 93 36.20 20.21 40.78
N ARG A 94 36.16 18.98 41.31
CA ARG A 94 35.68 17.80 40.56
C ARG A 94 34.19 17.89 40.29
N ASP A 95 33.39 18.30 41.27
CA ASP A 95 31.93 18.40 41.13
C ASP A 95 31.55 19.54 40.16
N ASP A 96 32.27 20.67 40.18
CA ASP A 96 32.14 21.76 39.19
C ASP A 96 32.56 21.31 37.78
N LEU A 97 33.66 20.56 37.67
CA LEU A 97 34.12 20.00 36.40
C LEU A 97 33.11 18.99 35.84
N PHE A 98 32.56 18.11 36.67
CA PHE A 98 31.49 17.21 36.25
C PHE A 98 30.25 17.98 35.82
N GLY A 99 29.83 19.02 36.56
CA GLY A 99 28.72 19.89 36.18
C GLY A 99 28.93 20.53 34.81
N ALA A 100 30.12 21.08 34.54
CA ALA A 100 30.48 21.66 33.26
C ALA A 100 30.49 20.62 32.12
N ILE A 101 31.00 19.41 32.36
CA ILE A 101 30.98 18.32 31.39
C ILE A 101 29.54 17.89 31.08
N PHE A 102 28.69 17.73 32.10
CA PHE A 102 27.28 17.38 31.89
C PHE A 102 26.53 18.46 31.13
N GLN A 103 26.75 19.74 31.45
CA GLN A 103 26.17 20.86 30.70
C GLN A 103 26.65 20.88 29.25
N PHE A 104 27.95 20.64 29.01
CA PHE A 104 28.52 20.57 27.66
C PHE A 104 27.94 19.41 26.85
N LEU A 105 27.84 18.21 27.43
CA LEU A 105 27.22 17.04 26.79
C LEU A 105 25.73 17.27 26.50
N PHE A 106 25.00 17.91 27.41
CA PHE A 106 23.60 18.28 27.20
C PHE A 106 23.45 19.27 26.04
N LEU A 107 24.30 20.30 25.97
CA LEU A 107 24.28 21.30 24.90
C LEU A 107 24.58 20.67 23.52
N ILE A 108 25.56 19.78 23.45
CA ILE A 108 25.88 19.04 22.21
C ILE A 108 24.71 18.11 21.83
N GLY A 109 24.16 17.38 22.80
CA GLY A 109 23.00 16.52 22.58
C GLY A 109 21.78 17.30 22.07
N TYR A 110 21.52 18.47 22.66
CA TYR A 110 20.47 19.39 22.21
C TYR A 110 20.73 19.92 20.79
N LEU A 111 21.96 20.33 20.49
CA LEU A 111 22.34 20.79 19.15
C LEU A 111 22.12 19.70 18.10
N ILE A 112 22.66 18.49 18.32
CA ILE A 112 22.48 17.35 17.42
C ILE A 112 21.00 17.01 17.28
N GLY A 113 20.26 16.92 18.39
CA GLY A 113 18.82 16.66 18.38
C GLY A 113 18.04 17.71 17.59
N SER A 114 18.37 18.99 17.76
CA SER A 114 17.72 20.10 17.05
C SER A 114 17.95 20.05 15.54
N VAL A 115 19.17 19.68 15.10
CA VAL A 115 19.50 19.51 13.67
C VAL A 115 18.75 18.32 13.08
N MET A 116 18.65 17.20 13.80
CA MET A 116 17.89 16.03 13.36
C MET A 116 16.39 16.33 13.24
N ILE A 117 15.82 17.04 14.22
CA ILE A 117 14.41 17.46 14.18
C ILE A 117 14.19 18.43 13.02
N ALA A 118 15.07 19.42 12.84
CA ALA A 118 14.98 20.38 11.73
C ALA A 118 15.08 19.67 10.37
N GLY A 119 15.98 18.70 10.23
CA GLY A 119 16.10 17.88 9.03
C GLY A 119 14.84 17.05 8.75
N PHE A 120 14.24 16.45 9.78
CA PHE A 120 12.98 15.71 9.66
C PHE A 120 11.81 16.63 9.27
N VAL A 121 11.70 17.80 9.89
CA VAL A 121 10.67 18.80 9.55
C VAL A 121 10.85 19.32 8.12
N LEU A 122 12.08 19.62 7.71
CA LEU A 122 12.35 20.08 6.34
C LEU A 122 12.11 18.98 5.31
N GLY A 123 12.50 17.73 5.61
CA GLY A 123 12.28 16.58 4.74
C GLY A 123 10.80 16.24 4.58
N THR A 124 10.02 16.27 5.67
CA THR A 124 8.57 16.08 5.61
C THR A 124 7.90 17.21 4.82
N LEU A 125 8.28 18.47 5.05
CA LEU A 125 7.79 19.60 4.27
C LEU A 125 8.10 19.46 2.78
N ALA A 126 9.35 19.10 2.43
CA ALA A 126 9.78 18.86 1.06
C ALA A 126 8.99 17.71 0.41
N PHE A 127 8.68 16.65 1.15
CA PHE A 127 7.85 15.56 0.66
C PHE A 127 6.40 16.00 0.40
N PHE A 128 5.77 16.69 1.35
CA PHE A 128 4.37 17.13 1.21
C PHE A 128 4.18 18.22 0.14
N ILE A 129 5.22 19.00 -0.17
CA ILE A 129 5.21 19.95 -1.29
C ILE A 129 5.60 19.26 -2.60
N GLY A 130 6.67 18.48 -2.58
CA GLY A 130 7.25 17.84 -3.75
C GLY A 130 6.35 16.76 -4.36
N LEU A 131 5.67 15.96 -3.54
CA LEU A 131 4.81 14.89 -4.02
C LEU A 131 3.61 15.41 -4.84
N PRO A 132 2.80 16.39 -4.38
CA PRO A 132 1.73 16.96 -5.19
C PRO A 132 2.25 17.64 -6.46
N LEU A 133 3.39 18.34 -6.39
CA LEU A 133 4.00 18.97 -7.58
C LEU A 133 4.43 17.92 -8.61
N TYR A 134 5.05 16.83 -8.16
CA TYR A 134 5.41 15.70 -9.01
C TYR A 134 4.18 15.05 -9.63
N LEU A 135 3.14 14.78 -8.85
CA LEU A 135 1.89 14.18 -9.35
C LEU A 135 1.19 15.11 -10.35
N ALA A 136 1.13 16.41 -10.08
CA ALA A 136 0.55 17.39 -11.00
C ALA A 136 1.36 17.51 -12.31
N TYR A 137 2.69 17.51 -12.22
CA TYR A 137 3.57 17.44 -13.38
C TYR A 137 3.30 16.18 -14.20
N ARG A 138 3.30 15.00 -13.56
CA ARG A 138 3.03 13.71 -14.22
C ARG A 138 1.65 13.66 -14.85
N HIS A 139 0.62 14.13 -14.16
CA HIS A 139 -0.73 14.26 -14.68
C HIS A 139 -0.74 15.07 -15.98
N ARG A 140 -0.15 16.28 -15.97
CA ARG A 140 -0.06 17.14 -17.16
C ARG A 140 0.71 16.49 -18.30
N VAL A 141 1.81 15.80 -18.02
CA VAL A 141 2.59 15.09 -19.05
C VAL A 141 1.73 13.99 -19.70
N LEU A 142 1.07 13.15 -18.91
CA LEU A 142 0.20 12.09 -19.44
C LEU A 142 -0.95 12.68 -20.28
N VAL A 143 -1.62 13.72 -19.78
CA VAL A 143 -2.70 14.41 -20.50
C VAL A 143 -2.22 15.02 -21.81
N SER A 144 -1.06 15.69 -21.81
CA SER A 144 -0.48 16.32 -23.01
C SER A 144 -0.02 15.34 -24.10
N ARG A 145 0.30 14.10 -23.73
CA ARG A 145 0.69 13.05 -24.67
C ARG A 145 -0.55 12.49 -25.39
N ARG A 146 -1.68 12.36 -24.69
CA ARG A 146 -2.95 11.84 -25.23
C ARG A 146 -3.50 12.71 -26.36
N SER A 147 -3.47 14.04 -26.19
CA SER A 147 -3.98 14.99 -27.19
C SER A 147 -3.20 14.94 -28.51
N LYS A 148 -1.95 14.47 -28.51
CA LYS A 148 -1.13 14.28 -29.72
C LYS A 148 -1.42 12.96 -30.43
N CYS A 149 -1.76 11.90 -29.70
CA CYS A 149 -2.07 10.60 -30.29
C CYS A 149 -3.47 10.53 -30.93
N SER A 150 -4.39 11.43 -30.54
CA SER A 150 -5.79 11.41 -31.01
C SER A 150 -5.99 11.75 -32.49
N VAL A 151 -4.95 12.17 -33.23
CA VAL A 151 -5.05 12.66 -34.62
C VAL A 151 -4.28 11.79 -35.63
N SER A 152 -3.61 10.72 -35.21
CA SER A 152 -2.97 9.80 -36.16
C SER A 152 -3.95 8.75 -36.68
N SER A 153 -5.03 9.20 -37.31
CA SER A 153 -5.79 8.38 -38.24
C SER A 153 -4.93 8.13 -39.48
N GLY A 154 -4.35 6.93 -39.61
CA GLY A 154 -3.80 6.47 -40.88
C GLY A 154 -2.33 6.03 -40.91
N THR A 155 -1.75 5.47 -39.84
CA THR A 155 -0.58 4.60 -40.08
C THR A 155 -1.08 3.24 -40.56
N PRO A 156 -0.71 2.77 -41.77
CA PRO A 156 -1.09 1.45 -42.23
C PRO A 156 -0.58 0.41 -41.23
N ARG A 157 -1.49 -0.41 -40.70
CA ARG A 157 -1.14 -1.55 -39.84
C ARG A 157 -0.12 -2.39 -40.60
N LYS A 158 1.06 -2.56 -40.02
CA LYS A 158 2.09 -3.44 -40.58
C LYS A 158 1.49 -4.85 -40.65
N PRO A 159 1.48 -5.52 -41.83
CA PRO A 159 0.98 -6.88 -41.91
C PRO A 159 1.84 -7.76 -41.00
N ARG A 160 1.25 -8.22 -39.90
CA ARG A 160 1.82 -9.29 -39.07
C ARG A 160 1.15 -10.58 -39.53
N ASN A 161 1.95 -11.61 -39.76
CA ASN A 161 1.51 -12.93 -40.26
C ASN A 161 0.74 -13.76 -39.22
N GLU A 162 0.55 -13.22 -38.01
CA GLU A 162 -0.15 -13.85 -36.90
C GLU A 162 -1.35 -12.95 -36.54
N PRO A 163 -2.54 -13.51 -36.25
CA PRO A 163 -3.69 -12.72 -35.82
C PRO A 163 -3.29 -11.87 -34.61
N GLU A 164 -3.44 -10.55 -34.73
CA GLU A 164 -3.20 -9.62 -33.63
C GLU A 164 -4.22 -9.98 -32.54
N LEU A 165 -3.79 -10.75 -31.54
CA LEU A 165 -4.62 -10.96 -30.37
C LEU A 165 -4.91 -9.56 -29.76
N LEU A 166 -6.07 -9.32 -29.18
CA LEU A 166 -6.31 -8.04 -28.51
C LEU A 166 -7.02 -8.25 -27.18
N PHE A 167 -6.34 -7.87 -26.12
CA PHE A 167 -6.87 -7.95 -24.77
C PHE A 167 -7.64 -6.65 -24.45
N PHE A 168 -8.96 -6.76 -24.41
CA PHE A 168 -9.87 -5.71 -23.97
C PHE A 168 -10.45 -6.00 -22.59
N MET A 169 -10.64 -4.92 -21.83
CA MET A 169 -11.34 -4.96 -20.56
C MET A 169 -12.55 -4.05 -20.58
N PHE A 170 -13.69 -4.57 -20.15
CA PHE A 170 -14.94 -3.84 -20.08
C PHE A 170 -15.38 -3.70 -18.62
N VAL A 171 -15.42 -2.47 -18.12
CA VAL A 171 -15.94 -2.19 -16.78
C VAL A 171 -17.43 -1.93 -16.87
N MET A 172 -18.21 -2.92 -16.45
CA MET A 172 -19.65 -2.96 -16.64
C MET A 172 -20.37 -2.07 -15.64
N GLY A 173 -21.33 -1.30 -16.15
CA GLY A 173 -22.34 -0.64 -15.34
C GLY A 173 -23.38 -1.64 -14.81
N SER A 174 -24.44 -1.11 -14.21
CA SER A 174 -25.64 -1.88 -13.83
C SER A 174 -26.85 -1.35 -14.63
N GLY A 175 -27.81 -2.21 -14.95
CA GLY A 175 -29.07 -1.81 -15.59
C GLY A 175 -28.89 -1.36 -17.05
N GLY A 176 -29.42 -0.17 -17.40
CA GLY A 176 -29.39 0.35 -18.77
C GLY A 176 -27.98 0.55 -19.33
N HIS A 177 -27.01 0.92 -18.48
CA HIS A 177 -25.60 1.02 -18.88
C HIS A 177 -25.03 -0.34 -19.32
N THR A 178 -25.41 -1.43 -18.65
CA THR A 178 -25.02 -2.78 -19.05
C THR A 178 -25.49 -3.08 -20.46
N SER A 179 -26.77 -2.83 -20.74
CA SER A 179 -27.36 -3.08 -22.07
C SER A 179 -26.65 -2.28 -23.16
N GLU A 180 -26.42 -0.98 -22.95
CA GLU A 180 -25.67 -0.15 -23.90
C GLU A 180 -24.26 -0.71 -24.18
N MET A 181 -23.54 -1.12 -23.13
CA MET A 181 -22.19 -1.67 -23.27
C MET A 181 -22.19 -3.00 -24.03
N LEU A 182 -23.14 -3.90 -23.72
CA LEU A 182 -23.25 -5.17 -24.41
C LEU A 182 -23.55 -4.98 -25.91
N SER A 183 -24.44 -4.06 -26.27
CA SER A 183 -24.73 -3.74 -27.68
C SER A 183 -23.52 -3.18 -28.42
N MET A 184 -22.74 -2.30 -27.77
CA MET A 184 -21.50 -1.77 -28.34
C MET A 184 -20.47 -2.88 -28.56
N ILE A 185 -20.31 -3.78 -27.58
CA ILE A 185 -19.38 -4.91 -27.67
C ILE A 185 -19.80 -5.83 -28.82
N GLU A 186 -21.06 -6.27 -28.85
CA GLU A 186 -21.57 -7.21 -29.87
C GLU A 186 -21.36 -6.70 -31.30
N SER A 187 -21.45 -5.39 -31.50
CA SER A 187 -21.27 -4.74 -32.80
C SER A 187 -19.80 -4.53 -33.19
N SER A 188 -18.89 -4.54 -32.21
CA SER A 188 -17.46 -4.23 -32.40
C SER A 188 -16.56 -5.44 -32.70
N ILE A 189 -17.07 -6.66 -32.57
CA ILE A 189 -16.27 -7.89 -32.71
C ILE A 189 -16.08 -8.21 -34.18
N ASP A 190 -14.83 -8.47 -34.55
CA ASP A 190 -14.37 -8.79 -35.90
C ASP A 190 -13.80 -10.21 -35.96
N THR A 191 -13.88 -10.84 -37.13
CA THR A 191 -13.31 -12.15 -37.46
C THR A 191 -11.81 -12.16 -37.61
N GLU A 192 -11.23 -11.03 -38.02
CA GLU A 192 -9.79 -10.97 -38.31
C GLU A 192 -8.92 -10.84 -37.05
N ILE A 193 -9.54 -10.51 -35.91
CA ILE A 193 -8.86 -10.14 -34.67
C ILE A 193 -9.29 -11.11 -33.56
N GLY A 194 -8.37 -11.95 -33.11
CA GLY A 194 -8.62 -12.81 -31.95
C GLY A 194 -8.71 -11.96 -30.68
N MET A 195 -9.87 -11.88 -30.06
CA MET A 195 -10.07 -11.01 -28.89
C MET A 195 -10.08 -11.81 -27.58
N PHE A 196 -9.33 -11.33 -26.58
CA PHE A 196 -9.52 -11.73 -25.19
C PHE A 196 -10.31 -10.63 -24.48
N ARG A 197 -11.49 -10.96 -23.95
CA ARG A 197 -12.42 -10.02 -23.35
C ARG A 197 -12.58 -10.28 -21.86
N ARG A 198 -12.13 -9.34 -21.02
CA ARG A 198 -12.37 -9.40 -19.57
C ARG A 198 -13.50 -8.48 -19.17
N TYR A 199 -14.52 -9.04 -18.55
CA TYR A 199 -15.64 -8.28 -18.01
C TYR A 199 -15.46 -8.05 -16.51
N ILE A 200 -15.44 -6.78 -16.10
CA ILE A 200 -15.44 -6.39 -14.71
C ILE A 200 -16.87 -6.13 -14.27
N VAL A 201 -17.37 -6.94 -13.34
CA VAL A 201 -18.75 -6.91 -12.85
C VAL A 201 -18.76 -6.60 -11.36
N ASN A 202 -19.84 -6.01 -10.84
CA ASN A 202 -19.96 -5.81 -9.40
C ASN A 202 -20.38 -7.14 -8.73
N GLU A 203 -19.81 -7.48 -7.56
CA GLU A 203 -20.05 -8.75 -6.82
C GLU A 203 -21.55 -9.11 -6.65
N GLU A 204 -22.43 -8.11 -6.50
CA GLU A 204 -23.86 -8.32 -6.23
C GLU A 204 -24.75 -8.20 -7.49
N ASP A 205 -24.18 -8.05 -8.68
CA ASP A 205 -24.92 -7.81 -9.93
C ASP A 205 -25.04 -9.09 -10.78
N ILE A 206 -25.83 -10.05 -10.27
CA ILE A 206 -26.08 -11.36 -10.90
C ILE A 206 -26.68 -11.17 -12.30
N MET A 207 -27.61 -10.21 -12.46
CA MET A 207 -28.26 -9.95 -13.75
C MET A 207 -27.25 -9.49 -14.81
N THR A 208 -26.27 -8.66 -14.46
CA THR A 208 -25.22 -8.26 -15.39
C THR A 208 -24.36 -9.44 -15.80
N ARG A 209 -24.01 -10.33 -14.86
CA ARG A 209 -23.26 -11.57 -15.13
C ARG A 209 -24.00 -12.48 -16.11
N GLU A 210 -25.29 -12.73 -15.88
CA GLU A 210 -26.12 -13.56 -16.77
C GLU A 210 -26.23 -12.98 -18.18
N ARG A 211 -26.38 -11.66 -18.31
CA ARG A 211 -26.44 -10.98 -19.61
C ARG A 211 -25.13 -11.06 -20.39
N ILE A 212 -23.98 -11.05 -19.71
CA ILE A 212 -22.67 -11.23 -20.34
C ILE A 212 -22.53 -12.65 -20.90
N ILE A 213 -22.92 -13.67 -20.11
CA ILE A 213 -22.91 -15.06 -20.56
C ILE A 213 -23.82 -15.22 -21.79
N ALA A 214 -25.03 -14.67 -21.73
CA ALA A 214 -25.97 -14.71 -22.86
C ALA A 214 -25.44 -13.96 -24.10
N LEU A 215 -24.66 -12.88 -23.93
CA LEU A 215 -23.99 -12.18 -25.03
C LEU A 215 -22.91 -13.07 -25.64
N GLU A 216 -22.02 -13.64 -24.84
CA GLU A 216 -20.93 -14.50 -25.34
C GLU A 216 -21.47 -15.77 -26.00
N ASP A 217 -22.59 -16.31 -25.54
CA ASP A 217 -23.29 -17.40 -26.22
C ASP A 217 -23.81 -16.98 -27.61
N ARG A 218 -24.34 -15.76 -27.75
CA ARG A 218 -24.77 -15.22 -29.06
C ARG A 218 -23.57 -15.03 -29.98
N ILE A 219 -22.48 -14.45 -29.47
CA ILE A 219 -21.23 -14.27 -30.22
C ILE A 219 -20.70 -15.64 -30.67
N GLY A 220 -20.67 -16.62 -29.77
CA GLY A 220 -20.23 -17.99 -30.09
C GLY A 220 -21.06 -18.63 -31.19
N ARG A 221 -22.40 -18.56 -31.12
CA ARG A 221 -23.29 -19.06 -32.19
C ARG A 221 -23.06 -18.34 -33.52
N ARG A 222 -22.85 -17.03 -33.49
CA ARG A 222 -22.60 -16.19 -34.67
C ARG A 222 -21.29 -16.55 -35.36
N PHE A 223 -20.22 -16.75 -34.60
CA PHE A 223 -18.90 -17.13 -35.12
C PHE A 223 -18.83 -18.59 -35.56
N ALA A 224 -19.59 -19.49 -34.92
CA ALA A 224 -19.67 -20.88 -35.34
C ALA A 224 -20.23 -21.05 -36.77
N ARG A 225 -21.20 -20.21 -37.19
CA ARG A 225 -21.76 -20.26 -38.56
C ARG A 225 -20.75 -19.96 -39.66
N ILE A 226 -19.78 -19.10 -39.36
CA ILE A 226 -18.73 -18.68 -40.29
C ILE A 226 -17.42 -19.43 -40.06
N ASN A 227 -17.43 -20.48 -39.22
CA ASN A 227 -16.26 -21.29 -38.84
C ASN A 227 -15.07 -20.44 -38.36
N ALA A 228 -15.36 -19.39 -37.59
CA ALA A 228 -14.36 -18.49 -37.03
C ALA A 228 -14.28 -18.65 -35.49
N ASN A 229 -13.15 -18.26 -34.91
CA ASN A 229 -12.96 -18.27 -33.47
C ASN A 229 -13.51 -16.98 -32.84
N PRO A 230 -14.51 -17.03 -31.94
CA PRO A 230 -15.04 -15.83 -31.25
C PRO A 230 -14.05 -15.20 -30.26
N GLY A 231 -12.93 -15.86 -29.98
CA GLY A 231 -11.98 -15.47 -28.94
C GLY A 231 -12.34 -16.06 -27.57
N VAL A 232 -11.70 -15.56 -26.53
CA VAL A 232 -11.85 -16.04 -25.15
C VAL A 232 -12.38 -14.92 -24.27
N PHE A 233 -13.16 -15.25 -23.25
CA PHE A 233 -13.62 -14.26 -22.28
C PHE A 233 -13.48 -14.76 -20.84
N ASP A 234 -13.39 -13.83 -19.91
CA ASP A 234 -13.50 -14.09 -18.48
C ASP A 234 -14.29 -13.00 -17.76
N ILE A 235 -14.77 -13.33 -16.57
CA ILE A 235 -15.54 -12.42 -15.72
C ILE A 235 -14.80 -12.29 -14.39
N MET A 236 -14.51 -11.07 -13.99
CA MET A 236 -13.90 -10.75 -12.70
C MET A 236 -14.83 -9.83 -11.91
N GLU A 237 -15.04 -10.18 -10.64
CA GLU A 237 -15.94 -9.46 -9.76
C GLU A 237 -15.18 -8.44 -8.90
N ILE A 238 -15.78 -7.26 -8.73
CA ILE A 238 -15.26 -6.18 -7.89
C ILE A 238 -16.33 -5.58 -6.99
N LYS A 239 -15.90 -4.88 -5.95
CA LYS A 239 -16.81 -4.15 -5.06
C LYS A 239 -17.33 -2.87 -5.72
N ARG A 240 -18.63 -2.64 -5.57
CA ARG A 240 -19.32 -1.46 -6.09
C ARG A 240 -18.89 -0.18 -5.35
N ALA A 241 -18.70 0.91 -6.09
CA ALA A 241 -18.30 2.20 -5.51
C ALA A 241 -19.33 2.81 -4.56
N ARG A 242 -20.63 2.65 -4.88
CA ARG A 242 -21.76 3.14 -4.10
C ARG A 242 -23.00 2.28 -4.38
N MET A 243 -23.69 1.87 -3.33
CA MET A 243 -24.97 1.16 -3.45
C MET A 243 -26.12 2.13 -3.76
N VAL A 244 -27.19 1.62 -4.38
CA VAL A 244 -28.42 2.39 -4.57
C VAL A 244 -29.05 2.64 -3.19
N HIS A 245 -29.61 3.84 -2.96
CA HIS A 245 -30.13 4.30 -1.66
C HIS A 245 -29.10 4.48 -0.52
N GLN A 246 -27.81 4.36 -0.81
CA GLN A 246 -26.78 4.63 0.18
C GLN A 246 -26.68 6.13 0.50
N SER A 247 -26.58 6.45 1.79
CA SER A 247 -26.29 7.81 2.26
C SER A 247 -24.94 8.32 1.73
N TRP A 248 -24.87 9.61 1.42
CA TRP A 248 -23.64 10.27 0.98
C TRP A 248 -22.50 10.16 2.00
N LEU A 249 -22.82 10.05 3.29
CA LEU A 249 -21.83 9.96 4.36
C LEU A 249 -21.12 8.61 4.43
N SER A 250 -21.79 7.50 4.06
CA SER A 250 -21.15 6.18 4.02
C SER A 250 -20.48 5.88 2.67
N THR A 251 -20.71 6.73 1.66
CA THR A 251 -20.15 6.59 0.32
C THR A 251 -18.60 6.54 0.30
N PRO A 252 -17.85 7.35 1.08
CA PRO A 252 -16.39 7.27 1.10
C PRO A 252 -15.84 5.90 1.53
N ILE A 253 -16.52 5.23 2.47
CA ILE A 253 -16.11 3.90 2.95
C ILE A 253 -16.33 2.85 1.85
N SER A 254 -17.47 2.90 1.16
CA SER A 254 -17.74 2.00 0.03
C SER A 254 -16.78 2.28 -1.14
N ALA A 255 -16.49 3.55 -1.42
CA ALA A 255 -15.52 3.93 -2.44
C ALA A 255 -14.11 3.42 -2.11
N ALA A 256 -13.66 3.49 -0.85
CA ALA A 256 -12.37 2.94 -0.43
C ALA A 256 -12.31 1.42 -0.59
N LYS A 257 -13.37 0.70 -0.22
CA LYS A 257 -13.49 -0.75 -0.45
C LYS A 257 -13.45 -1.10 -1.94
N SER A 258 -14.10 -0.29 -2.78
CA SER A 258 -14.09 -0.43 -4.24
C SER A 258 -12.68 -0.20 -4.81
N ILE A 259 -11.98 0.86 -4.39
CA ILE A 259 -10.58 1.12 -4.77
C ILE A 259 -9.69 -0.06 -4.39
N TRP A 260 -9.82 -0.59 -3.18
CA TRP A 260 -9.03 -1.75 -2.76
C TRP A 260 -9.28 -2.98 -3.64
N SER A 261 -10.55 -3.26 -3.95
CA SER A 261 -10.92 -4.36 -4.84
C SER A 261 -10.40 -4.14 -6.27
N ILE A 262 -10.42 -2.90 -6.79
CA ILE A 262 -9.84 -2.55 -8.08
C ILE A 262 -8.31 -2.76 -8.09
N LEU A 263 -7.62 -2.39 -7.02
CA LEU A 263 -6.18 -2.63 -6.89
C LEU A 263 -5.87 -4.13 -6.90
N GLN A 264 -6.62 -4.92 -6.12
CA GLN A 264 -6.49 -6.39 -6.12
C GLN A 264 -6.72 -6.97 -7.52
N ALA A 265 -7.75 -6.50 -8.21
CA ALA A 265 -8.05 -6.87 -9.59
C ALA A 265 -6.86 -6.58 -10.53
N ILE A 266 -6.32 -5.36 -10.52
CA ILE A 266 -5.18 -4.95 -11.38
C ILE A 266 -3.92 -5.75 -11.04
N PHE A 267 -3.63 -5.98 -9.77
CA PHE A 267 -2.45 -6.74 -9.34
C PHE A 267 -2.59 -8.24 -9.58
N ALA A 268 -3.80 -8.81 -9.54
CA ALA A 268 -4.02 -10.21 -9.89
C ALA A 268 -3.69 -10.50 -11.38
N MET A 269 -3.79 -9.49 -12.26
CA MET A 269 -3.40 -9.64 -13.67
C MET A 269 -1.89 -9.83 -13.85
N ASP A 270 -1.08 -9.36 -12.89
CA ASP A 270 0.36 -9.62 -12.86
C ASP A 270 0.66 -11.11 -12.73
N GLY A 271 -0.08 -11.81 -11.86
CA GLY A 271 0.14 -13.23 -11.57
C GLY A 271 -0.23 -14.17 -12.71
N ILE A 272 -1.27 -13.86 -13.49
CA ILE A 272 -1.76 -14.73 -14.58
C ILE A 272 -0.73 -14.83 -15.72
N ALA A 273 0.02 -13.75 -15.99
CA ALA A 273 1.04 -13.73 -17.04
C ALA A 273 2.30 -14.54 -16.69
N MET A 274 2.58 -14.75 -15.39
CA MET A 274 3.77 -15.47 -14.94
C MET A 274 3.62 -17.00 -15.05
N ASP A 275 2.39 -17.52 -15.03
CA ASP A 275 2.12 -18.97 -15.01
C ASP A 275 1.94 -19.57 -16.42
N ALA A 276 1.59 -18.74 -17.41
CA ALA A 276 1.21 -19.19 -18.75
C ALA A 276 2.34 -19.12 -19.81
N GLY A 277 3.59 -18.83 -19.41
CA GLY A 277 4.73 -18.71 -20.34
C GLY A 277 4.52 -17.70 -21.49
N THR A 278 3.55 -16.80 -21.32
CA THR A 278 3.10 -15.88 -22.36
C THR A 278 4.00 -14.65 -22.36
N ASP A 279 4.22 -14.06 -23.54
CA ASP A 279 5.02 -12.85 -23.72
C ASP A 279 4.59 -11.78 -22.68
N PRO A 280 5.53 -11.17 -21.90
CA PRO A 280 5.23 -10.18 -20.86
C PRO A 280 4.33 -9.02 -21.30
N ASP A 281 4.23 -8.80 -22.61
CA ASP A 281 3.34 -7.83 -23.25
C ASP A 281 1.83 -8.09 -23.04
N TRP A 282 1.41 -9.32 -22.72
CA TRP A 282 0.00 -9.70 -22.52
C TRP A 282 -0.51 -9.53 -21.10
N ARG A 283 0.37 -9.17 -20.17
CA ARG A 283 0.03 -9.03 -18.74
C ARG A 283 -1.09 -8.03 -18.47
N PHE A 284 -1.19 -6.99 -19.30
CA PHE A 284 -2.17 -5.93 -19.14
C PHE A 284 -3.05 -5.79 -20.39
N PRO A 285 -4.33 -5.43 -20.23
CA PRO A 285 -5.18 -5.15 -21.38
C PRO A 285 -4.63 -3.98 -22.18
N GLY A 286 -4.78 -4.05 -23.51
CA GLY A 286 -4.44 -2.95 -24.40
C GLY A 286 -5.35 -1.74 -24.16
N ALA A 287 -6.64 -1.99 -23.95
CA ALA A 287 -7.63 -0.97 -23.68
C ALA A 287 -8.64 -1.37 -22.60
N VAL A 288 -9.14 -0.38 -21.87
CA VAL A 288 -10.17 -0.52 -20.84
C VAL A 288 -11.31 0.43 -21.18
N ALA A 289 -12.52 -0.10 -21.41
CA ALA A 289 -13.68 0.70 -21.76
C ALA A 289 -14.74 0.68 -20.65
N THR A 290 -15.40 1.81 -20.41
CA THR A 290 -16.55 1.89 -19.50
C THR A 290 -17.54 2.97 -19.93
N ASN A 291 -18.82 2.69 -19.72
CA ASN A 291 -19.91 3.67 -19.74
C ASN A 291 -20.57 3.80 -18.36
N GLY A 292 -20.02 3.11 -17.36
CA GLY A 292 -20.61 3.00 -16.04
C GLY A 292 -20.32 4.24 -15.17
N PRO A 293 -21.19 4.55 -14.19
CA PRO A 293 -21.10 5.79 -13.42
C PRO A 293 -19.95 5.77 -12.39
N GLY A 294 -20.23 5.40 -11.13
CA GLY A 294 -19.29 5.57 -10.01
C GLY A 294 -18.11 4.60 -10.04
N THR A 295 -18.38 3.30 -10.20
CA THR A 295 -17.33 2.27 -10.25
C THR A 295 -16.43 2.46 -11.47
N GLY A 296 -17.02 2.78 -12.63
CA GLY A 296 -16.27 3.09 -13.86
C GLY A 296 -15.29 4.23 -13.66
N PHE A 297 -15.75 5.37 -13.10
CA PHE A 297 -14.87 6.49 -12.76
C PHE A 297 -13.71 6.09 -11.84
N LEU A 298 -13.99 5.38 -10.74
CA LEU A 298 -12.94 4.96 -9.80
C LEU A 298 -11.92 4.05 -10.49
N PHE A 299 -12.37 3.14 -11.36
CA PHE A 299 -11.49 2.26 -12.11
C PHE A 299 -10.51 3.05 -13.00
N LEU A 300 -11.04 4.01 -13.77
CA LEU A 300 -10.21 4.86 -14.62
C LEU A 300 -9.26 5.73 -13.78
N ALA A 301 -9.73 6.28 -12.65
CA ALA A 301 -8.93 7.10 -11.76
C ALA A 301 -7.78 6.30 -11.13
N VAL A 302 -8.02 5.05 -10.72
CA VAL A 302 -6.98 4.16 -10.18
C VAL A 302 -5.93 3.84 -11.24
N ILE A 303 -6.33 3.46 -12.46
CA ILE A 303 -5.39 3.22 -13.57
C ILE A 303 -4.55 4.47 -13.82
N HIS A 304 -5.20 5.64 -13.94
CA HIS A 304 -4.51 6.89 -14.19
C HIS A 304 -3.52 7.23 -13.06
N PHE A 305 -3.93 7.04 -11.80
CA PHE A 305 -3.06 7.23 -10.65
C PHE A 305 -1.83 6.31 -10.70
N LEU A 306 -2.04 5.02 -10.95
CA LEU A 306 -0.94 4.06 -11.06
C LEU A 306 0.01 4.36 -12.23
N LYS A 307 -0.48 4.94 -13.34
CA LYS A 307 0.38 5.48 -14.42
C LYS A 307 1.16 6.73 -13.97
N MET A 308 0.57 7.61 -13.16
CA MET A 308 1.26 8.78 -12.60
C MET A 308 2.46 8.37 -11.72
N VAL A 309 2.27 7.38 -10.85
CA VAL A 309 3.31 6.84 -9.96
C VAL A 309 4.23 5.80 -10.64
N ARG A 310 4.10 5.57 -11.95
CA ARG A 310 4.92 4.64 -12.77
C ARG A 310 4.83 3.16 -12.37
N PHE A 311 3.78 2.76 -11.66
CA PHE A 311 3.51 1.35 -11.37
C PHE A 311 2.94 0.60 -12.58
N LEU A 312 2.24 1.30 -13.47
CA LEU A 312 1.72 0.73 -14.73
C LEU A 312 2.45 1.31 -15.94
N PRO A 313 2.65 0.50 -17.01
CA PRO A 313 3.23 0.97 -18.25
C PRO A 313 2.32 2.01 -18.93
N GLU A 314 2.92 3.07 -19.47
CA GLU A 314 2.16 4.20 -20.07
C GLU A 314 1.41 3.79 -21.36
N GLY A 315 1.92 2.80 -22.11
CA GLY A 315 1.36 2.34 -23.39
C GLY A 315 0.32 1.22 -23.31
N ARG A 316 -0.05 0.75 -22.12
CA ARG A 316 -1.11 -0.26 -21.91
C ARG A 316 -2.25 0.34 -21.09
N LEU A 317 -3.35 -0.41 -20.95
CA LEU A 317 -4.56 0.02 -20.26
C LEU A 317 -5.04 1.38 -20.78
N ASN A 318 -5.15 1.54 -22.09
CA ASN A 318 -5.69 2.75 -22.69
C ASN A 318 -7.16 2.88 -22.31
N THR A 319 -7.46 3.86 -21.47
CA THR A 319 -8.76 4.05 -20.84
C THR A 319 -9.70 4.83 -21.75
N MET A 320 -10.86 4.24 -22.03
CA MET A 320 -11.91 4.82 -22.84
C MET A 320 -13.17 4.97 -21.99
N PHE A 321 -13.70 6.18 -21.97
CA PHE A 321 -15.02 6.46 -21.42
C PHE A 321 -16.00 6.74 -22.57
N VAL A 322 -17.14 6.04 -22.56
CA VAL A 322 -18.24 6.27 -23.49
C VAL A 322 -19.42 6.84 -22.72
N GLU A 323 -19.83 8.05 -23.05
CA GLU A 323 -21.03 8.62 -22.46
C GLU A 323 -22.28 7.86 -22.92
N SER A 324 -23.24 7.70 -22.00
CA SER A 324 -24.47 6.96 -22.26
C SER A 324 -25.28 7.60 -23.38
N PHE A 325 -25.93 6.75 -24.19
CA PHE A 325 -26.76 7.19 -25.30
C PHE A 325 -27.94 8.06 -24.83
N ALA A 326 -28.47 7.79 -23.64
CA ALA A 326 -29.56 8.56 -23.05
C ALA A 326 -29.19 10.03 -22.72
N ARG A 327 -27.90 10.40 -22.78
CA ARG A 327 -27.43 11.76 -22.48
C ARG A 327 -27.29 12.56 -23.77
N VAL A 328 -28.35 13.29 -24.12
CA VAL A 328 -28.41 14.12 -25.34
C VAL A 328 -27.90 15.55 -25.10
N ARG A 329 -28.37 16.22 -24.05
CA ARG A 329 -28.16 17.67 -23.84
C ARG A 329 -27.03 18.03 -22.89
N SER A 330 -26.67 17.11 -21.98
CA SER A 330 -25.62 17.34 -20.99
C SER A 330 -24.94 16.05 -20.59
N LEU A 331 -23.64 16.14 -20.27
CA LEU A 331 -22.87 15.01 -19.75
C LEU A 331 -23.46 14.51 -18.43
N SER A 332 -23.32 13.20 -18.20
CA SER A 332 -23.61 12.61 -16.89
C SER A 332 -22.68 13.22 -15.82
N PHE A 333 -23.01 13.02 -14.54
CA PHE A 333 -22.12 13.48 -13.46
C PHE A 333 -20.71 12.87 -13.60
N THR A 334 -20.63 11.57 -13.90
CA THR A 334 -19.37 10.89 -14.22
C THR A 334 -18.69 11.49 -15.44
N GLY A 335 -19.44 11.75 -16.53
CA GLY A 335 -18.89 12.41 -17.72
C GLY A 335 -18.32 13.80 -17.43
N LYS A 336 -18.99 14.61 -16.61
CA LYS A 336 -18.46 15.91 -16.16
C LYS A 336 -17.18 15.75 -15.34
N LEU A 337 -17.13 14.76 -14.45
CA LEU A 337 -15.96 14.50 -13.62
C LEU A 337 -14.76 14.05 -14.47
N ILE A 338 -14.98 13.14 -15.42
CA ILE A 338 -13.94 12.68 -16.36
C ILE A 338 -13.50 13.83 -17.27
N HIS A 339 -14.43 14.67 -17.72
CA HIS A 339 -14.12 15.87 -18.52
C HIS A 339 -13.19 16.82 -17.76
N TRP A 340 -13.50 17.10 -16.50
CA TRP A 340 -12.72 18.03 -15.68
C TRP A 340 -11.36 17.45 -15.28
N THR A 341 -11.34 16.19 -14.87
CA THR A 341 -10.11 15.53 -14.37
C THR A 341 -9.22 14.99 -15.49
N ASN A 342 -9.71 14.83 -16.72
CA ASN A 342 -9.00 14.20 -17.83
C ASN A 342 -8.37 12.85 -17.47
N VAL A 343 -9.04 12.02 -16.65
CA VAL A 343 -8.51 10.71 -16.26
C VAL A 343 -8.50 9.70 -17.41
N ALA A 344 -9.54 9.73 -18.26
CA ALA A 344 -9.67 8.87 -19.42
C ALA A 344 -8.72 9.29 -20.55
N ASP A 345 -8.11 8.32 -21.23
CA ASP A 345 -7.29 8.53 -22.42
C ASP A 345 -8.16 8.93 -23.63
N LEU A 346 -9.31 8.28 -23.78
CA LEU A 346 -10.32 8.57 -24.80
C LEU A 346 -11.67 8.88 -24.14
N PHE A 347 -12.33 9.94 -24.61
CA PHE A 347 -13.67 10.30 -24.17
C PHE A 347 -14.56 10.47 -25.40
N VAL A 348 -15.44 9.49 -25.58
CA VAL A 348 -16.41 9.41 -26.67
C VAL A 348 -17.80 9.83 -26.20
N VAL A 349 -18.48 10.61 -27.05
CA VAL A 349 -19.88 10.99 -26.90
C VAL A 349 -20.67 10.60 -28.15
N GLN A 350 -21.94 10.25 -27.95
CA GLN A 350 -22.81 9.73 -29.02
C GLN A 350 -23.68 10.80 -29.68
N HIS A 351 -23.69 12.03 -29.16
CA HIS A 351 -24.49 13.15 -29.67
C HIS A 351 -23.60 14.29 -30.14
N GLU A 352 -23.89 14.82 -31.32
CA GLU A 352 -23.09 15.84 -31.99
C GLU A 352 -23.07 17.15 -31.20
N GLU A 353 -24.22 17.56 -30.64
CA GLU A 353 -24.32 18.75 -29.80
C GLU A 353 -23.38 18.69 -28.58
N LEU A 354 -23.22 17.50 -27.98
CA LEU A 354 -22.31 17.29 -26.85
C LEU A 354 -20.85 17.32 -27.30
N ALA A 355 -20.54 16.69 -28.43
CA ALA A 355 -19.19 16.68 -28.98
C ALA A 355 -18.70 18.11 -29.23
N HIS A 356 -19.54 18.93 -29.88
CA HIS A 356 -19.24 20.32 -30.16
C HIS A 356 -19.12 21.16 -28.87
N ARG A 357 -20.06 21.00 -27.93
CA ARG A 357 -20.06 21.78 -26.67
C ARG A 357 -18.86 21.49 -25.78
N TYR A 358 -18.42 20.23 -25.70
CA TYR A 358 -17.38 19.80 -24.76
C TYR A 358 -16.03 19.47 -25.43
N GLY A 359 -15.93 19.64 -26.75
CA GLY A 359 -14.74 19.31 -27.54
C GLY A 359 -14.35 17.83 -27.42
N LYS A 360 -15.32 16.93 -27.56
CA LYS A 360 -15.13 15.47 -27.40
C LYS A 360 -15.29 14.72 -28.72
N ILE A 361 -14.77 13.49 -28.74
CA ILE A 361 -14.83 12.65 -29.93
C ILE A 361 -16.28 12.23 -30.16
N PHE A 362 -16.81 12.61 -31.31
CA PHE A 362 -18.13 12.20 -31.74
C PHE A 362 -18.05 10.82 -32.38
N CYS A 363 -18.76 9.85 -31.81
CA CYS A 363 -19.01 8.56 -32.45
C CYS A 363 -20.52 8.36 -32.51
N ARG A 364 -21.10 8.59 -33.68
CA ARG A 364 -22.52 8.34 -33.91
C ARG A 364 -22.79 6.84 -33.84
N ASP A 365 -24.02 6.51 -33.50
CA ASP A 365 -24.61 5.20 -33.76
C ASP A 365 -24.02 4.00 -33.03
N LEU A 366 -23.20 4.19 -31.98
CA LEU A 366 -22.64 3.07 -31.22
C LEU A 366 -23.70 2.12 -30.62
N VAL A 367 -24.90 2.63 -30.32
CA VAL A 367 -25.98 1.86 -29.67
C VAL A 367 -27.28 1.83 -30.50
N ALA A 368 -27.71 2.95 -31.08
CA ALA A 368 -29.04 3.06 -31.67
C ALA A 368 -29.16 2.51 -33.10
N THR A 369 -28.12 2.67 -33.90
CA THR A 369 -28.08 2.27 -35.32
C THR A 369 -26.67 1.82 -35.70
N PRO A 370 -26.08 0.85 -34.97
CA PRO A 370 -24.69 0.48 -35.17
C PRO A 370 -24.41 0.20 -36.63
N ALA A 371 -23.24 0.68 -37.09
CA ALA A 371 -22.73 0.31 -38.40
C ALA A 371 -22.83 -1.22 -38.56
N ALA A 372 -23.14 -1.68 -39.76
CA ALA A 372 -23.31 -3.10 -40.04
C ALA A 372 -22.12 -3.85 -39.43
N PRO A 373 -22.36 -4.74 -38.45
CA PRO A 373 -21.27 -5.34 -37.71
C PRO A 373 -20.43 -6.19 -38.67
N PRO A 374 -19.11 -6.32 -38.45
CA PRO A 374 -18.22 -7.07 -39.33
C PRO A 374 -18.73 -8.49 -39.60
N VAL A 375 -19.30 -9.13 -38.58
CA VAL A 375 -20.04 -10.39 -38.73
C VAL A 375 -21.55 -10.12 -38.71
N PRO A 376 -22.37 -10.64 -39.63
CA PRO A 376 -23.82 -10.41 -39.59
C PRO A 376 -24.48 -10.94 -38.29
N PHE A 377 -25.55 -10.29 -37.83
CA PHE A 377 -26.40 -10.84 -36.76
C PHE A 377 -27.12 -12.10 -37.22
N LEU A 378 -27.60 -12.93 -36.29
CA LEU A 378 -28.47 -14.04 -36.64
C LEU A 378 -29.85 -13.47 -36.94
N ASP A 379 -30.41 -13.79 -38.10
CA ASP A 379 -31.83 -13.60 -38.33
C ASP A 379 -32.58 -14.39 -37.24
N GLU A 380 -33.46 -13.72 -36.51
CA GLU A 380 -34.33 -14.39 -35.53
C GLU A 380 -35.30 -15.29 -36.32
N GLU A 381 -35.12 -16.62 -36.21
CA GLU A 381 -36.05 -17.63 -36.74
C GLU A 381 -37.35 -17.68 -35.95
#